data_AF-A0A7Y2E2H7-F1
#
_entry.id   AF-A0A7Y2E2H7-F1
#
_cell.length_a   1.000
_cell.length_b   1.000
_cell.length_c   1.000
_cell.angle_alpha   90.00
_cell.angle_beta   90.00
_cell.angle_gamma   90.00
#
_symmetry.space_group_name_H-M   'P 1'
#
loop_
_entity.id
_entity.type
_entity.pdbx_description
1 polymer ?
#
loop_
_entity_poly.entity_id
_entity_poly.type
_entity_poly.pdbx_seq_one_letter_code
_entity_poly.pdbx_strand_id
1 'polypeptide(L)'
;MTTILIAASLLSAAAGLHVDAPVGQAAFARHASSSGLLQPADDCYDETFCIESDRSGDSVHVFVRNLKPWEFTMTLDMRIENATPDVDLPITRSFGPRNRTRVATLSLIDPDRGWSFSFDMKWMYGSITAVHDRGISYRLPYRRGAEYLVGQGAYGGTTHQGIHAIDWDMPEGTEVLAARDGIVIDL
;
A
#
# COMPACT_ATOMS: atom_id res chain seq x y z
N MET A 1 8.67 -16.77 27.93
CA MET A 1 9.21 -16.88 26.56
C MET A 1 8.43 -15.88 25.75
N THR A 2 9.07 -14.78 25.40
CA THR A 2 8.42 -13.65 24.72
C THR A 2 8.83 -13.75 23.26
N THR A 3 7.88 -14.11 22.40
CA THR A 3 8.08 -14.21 20.94
C THR A 3 8.21 -12.80 20.38
N ILE A 4 9.36 -12.46 19.80
CA ILE A 4 9.55 -11.20 19.07
C ILE A 4 9.26 -11.49 17.60
N LEU A 5 8.19 -10.89 17.08
CA LEU A 5 7.84 -10.94 15.66
C LEU A 5 8.80 -10.01 14.90
N ILE A 6 9.80 -10.57 14.22
CA ILE A 6 10.61 -9.79 13.27
C ILE A 6 10.09 -10.12 11.88
N ALA A 7 9.16 -9.33 11.37
CA ALA A 7 8.68 -9.46 10.01
C ALA A 7 9.79 -9.09 9.00
N ALA A 8 10.70 -10.02 8.74
CA ALA A 8 11.55 -9.98 7.56
C ALA A 8 10.67 -10.37 6.37
N SER A 9 10.14 -9.38 5.67
CA SER A 9 9.40 -9.58 4.42
C SER A 9 10.39 -10.09 3.36
N LEU A 10 10.64 -11.40 3.36
CA LEU A 10 11.26 -12.11 2.26
C LEU A 10 10.14 -12.41 1.26
N LEU A 11 9.89 -11.47 0.34
CA LEU A 11 9.11 -11.79 -0.86
C LEU A 11 9.91 -12.81 -1.68
N SER A 12 9.59 -14.08 -1.49
CA SER A 12 10.07 -15.17 -2.34
C SER A 12 9.29 -15.17 -3.65
N ALA A 13 10.01 -15.19 -4.76
CA ALA A 13 9.44 -15.33 -6.09
C ALA A 13 8.65 -16.65 -6.23
N ALA A 14 7.36 -16.56 -6.50
CA ALA A 14 6.59 -17.61 -7.15
C ALA A 14 5.81 -16.99 -8.32
N ALA A 15 6.01 -17.55 -9.50
CA ALA A 15 5.37 -17.14 -10.72
C ALA A 15 3.85 -17.40 -10.67
N GLY A 16 3.08 -16.44 -11.19
CA GLY A 16 1.72 -16.65 -11.69
C GLY A 16 0.74 -17.30 -10.73
N LEU A 17 0.31 -16.56 -9.71
CA LEU A 17 -0.98 -16.77 -9.04
C LEU A 17 -1.49 -15.40 -8.59
N HIS A 18 -2.79 -15.20 -8.69
CA HIS A 18 -3.50 -14.03 -8.15
C HIS A 18 -3.12 -13.92 -6.66
N VAL A 19 -2.28 -12.95 -6.33
CA VAL A 19 -1.85 -12.72 -4.94
C VAL A 19 -2.92 -11.82 -4.31
N ASP A 20 -3.86 -12.44 -3.61
CA ASP A 20 -4.55 -11.75 -2.53
C ASP A 20 -3.47 -11.30 -1.55
N ALA A 21 -3.23 -9.99 -1.47
CA ALA A 21 -2.23 -9.43 -0.59
C ALA A 21 -2.68 -9.51 0.88
N PRO A 22 -1.85 -10.03 1.81
CA PRO A 22 -2.02 -9.63 3.19
C PRO A 22 -0.72 -9.17 3.87
N VAL A 23 -0.97 -8.21 4.77
CA VAL A 23 -0.15 -7.71 5.88
C VAL A 23 0.87 -6.61 5.56
N GLY A 24 0.32 -5.41 5.61
CA GLY A 24 0.94 -4.11 5.86
C GLY A 24 -0.24 -3.16 5.93
N GLN A 25 -0.57 -2.65 7.12
CA GLN A 25 -1.83 -1.96 7.48
C GLN A 25 -2.63 -1.45 6.27
N ALA A 26 -3.62 -2.24 5.81
CA ALA A 26 -4.59 -1.73 4.87
C ALA A 26 -5.43 -0.69 5.61
N ALA A 27 -5.06 0.59 5.51
CA ALA A 27 -5.93 1.65 5.99
C ALA A 27 -7.15 1.68 5.07
N PHE A 28 -8.31 1.38 5.64
CA PHE A 28 -9.58 1.50 4.96
C PHE A 28 -10.12 2.89 5.18
N ALA A 29 -10.47 3.56 4.09
CA ALA A 29 -11.15 4.83 4.17
C ALA A 29 -12.35 4.86 3.22
N ARG A 30 -13.45 5.42 3.74
CA ARG A 30 -14.70 5.67 3.01
C ARG A 30 -14.91 7.18 2.98
N HIS A 31 -14.98 7.75 1.79
CA HIS A 31 -15.37 9.16 1.62
C HIS A 31 -16.63 9.26 0.77
N ALA A 32 -17.54 10.17 1.14
CA ALA A 32 -18.72 10.54 0.37
C ALA A 32 -18.72 12.05 0.15
N SER A 33 -18.41 12.50 -1.07
CA SER A 33 -18.43 13.93 -1.41
C SER A 33 -19.86 14.36 -1.75
N SER A 34 -20.32 15.45 -1.14
CA SER A 34 -21.64 16.06 -1.37
C SER A 34 -21.64 17.13 -2.47
N SER A 35 -20.49 17.46 -3.06
CA SER A 35 -20.32 18.52 -4.07
C SER A 35 -19.63 18.07 -5.35
N GLY A 36 -19.37 16.76 -5.51
CA GLY A 36 -18.76 16.15 -6.70
C GLY A 36 -17.24 16.36 -6.79
N LEU A 37 -16.70 17.47 -6.29
CA LEU A 37 -15.26 17.72 -6.31
C LEU A 37 -14.63 17.47 -4.94
N LEU A 38 -13.56 16.68 -4.91
CA LEU A 38 -12.63 16.57 -3.80
C LEU A 38 -11.65 17.74 -3.89
N GLN A 39 -11.66 18.63 -2.91
CA GLN A 39 -10.60 19.63 -2.81
C GLN A 39 -9.38 19.02 -2.11
N PRO A 40 -8.14 19.49 -2.43
CA PRO A 40 -6.91 18.99 -1.80
C PRO A 40 -6.88 19.11 -0.27
N ALA A 41 -7.75 19.92 0.33
CA ALA A 41 -7.86 20.10 1.78
C ALA A 41 -8.80 19.10 2.46
N ASP A 42 -9.59 18.33 1.70
CA ASP A 42 -10.70 17.54 2.24
C ASP A 42 -10.35 16.05 2.45
N ASP A 43 -9.37 15.49 1.73
CA ASP A 43 -9.05 14.04 1.77
C ASP A 43 -7.54 13.73 1.72
N CYS A 44 -6.84 14.02 2.82
CA CYS A 44 -5.46 13.56 3.05
C CYS A 44 -5.42 12.52 4.16
N TYR A 45 -4.64 11.46 3.97
CA TYR A 45 -4.49 10.34 4.91
C TYR A 45 -3.13 10.41 5.60
N ASP A 46 -3.11 10.76 6.89
CA ASP A 46 -1.96 10.76 7.79
C ASP A 46 -0.68 11.34 7.15
N GLU A 47 -0.84 12.47 6.45
CA GLU A 47 0.22 13.18 5.72
C GLU A 47 0.96 12.31 4.68
N THR A 48 0.39 11.18 4.28
CA THR A 48 1.01 10.19 3.39
C THR A 48 0.66 10.46 1.95
N PHE A 49 -0.63 10.56 1.66
CA PHE A 49 -1.12 10.95 0.35
C PHE A 49 -2.44 11.70 0.48
N CYS A 50 -2.83 12.38 -0.59
CA CYS A 50 -4.14 12.96 -0.75
C CYS A 50 -4.80 12.43 -2.01
N ILE A 51 -6.13 12.29 -2.00
CA ILE A 51 -6.92 12.08 -3.21
C ILE A 51 -7.54 13.41 -3.60
N GLU A 52 -7.31 13.82 -4.84
CA GLU A 52 -7.69 15.13 -5.35
C GLU A 52 -8.54 14.96 -6.61
N SER A 53 -9.37 15.95 -6.94
CA SER A 53 -10.05 15.98 -8.24
C SER A 53 -10.10 17.37 -8.86
N ASP A 54 -9.86 17.45 -10.16
CA ASP A 54 -9.95 18.68 -10.96
C ASP A 54 -11.05 18.54 -12.02
N ARG A 55 -11.94 19.53 -12.15
CA ARG A 55 -12.91 19.57 -13.27
C ARG A 55 -12.31 20.28 -14.47
N SER A 56 -12.50 19.71 -15.66
CA SER A 56 -12.21 20.32 -16.96
C SER A 56 -13.35 20.05 -17.92
N GLY A 57 -14.23 21.05 -18.12
CA GLY A 57 -15.45 20.89 -18.92
C GLY A 57 -16.39 19.84 -18.33
N ASP A 58 -16.74 18.83 -19.14
CA ASP A 58 -17.59 17.70 -18.76
C ASP A 58 -16.77 16.49 -18.29
N SER A 59 -15.53 16.73 -17.87
CA SER A 59 -14.65 15.71 -17.31
C SER A 59 -14.16 16.09 -15.93
N VAL A 60 -13.98 15.07 -15.09
CA VAL A 60 -13.42 15.18 -13.74
C VAL A 60 -12.19 14.27 -13.69
N HIS A 61 -11.03 14.85 -13.46
CA HIS A 61 -9.77 14.12 -13.34
C HIS A 61 -9.49 13.83 -11.87
N VAL A 62 -9.31 12.55 -11.54
CA VAL A 62 -9.03 12.09 -10.18
C VAL A 62 -7.54 11.79 -10.06
N PHE A 63 -6.92 12.29 -9.01
CA PHE A 63 -5.49 12.16 -8.76
C PHE A 63 -5.21 11.58 -7.38
N VAL A 64 -4.10 10.87 -7.28
CA VAL A 64 -3.47 10.53 -6.00
C VAL A 64 -2.15 11.26 -5.94
N ARG A 65 -1.96 12.06 -4.88
CA ARG A 65 -0.74 12.80 -4.61
C ARG A 65 0.02 12.15 -3.46
N ASN A 66 1.16 11.53 -3.76
CA ASN A 66 2.08 11.02 -2.76
C ASN A 66 2.87 12.18 -2.14
N LEU A 67 2.82 12.33 -0.81
CA LEU A 67 3.53 13.36 -0.06
C LEU A 67 4.88 12.86 0.49
N LYS A 68 5.10 11.55 0.49
CA LYS A 68 6.24 10.90 1.11
C LYS A 68 7.41 10.69 0.13
N PRO A 69 8.65 10.56 0.64
CA PRO A 69 9.83 10.30 -0.17
C PRO A 69 9.99 8.81 -0.56
N TRP A 70 8.97 7.99 -0.31
CA TRP A 70 8.93 6.56 -0.63
C TRP A 70 7.67 6.24 -1.42
N GLU A 71 7.69 5.11 -2.13
CA GLU A 71 6.59 4.63 -2.96
C GLU A 71 5.59 3.81 -2.15
N PHE A 72 4.32 3.85 -2.54
CA PHE A 72 3.27 2.97 -2.03
C PHE A 72 2.39 2.45 -3.16
N THR A 73 1.66 1.38 -2.89
CA THR A 73 0.65 0.81 -3.79
C THR A 73 -0.72 0.99 -3.18
N MET A 74 -1.71 1.37 -3.98
CA MET A 74 -3.10 1.51 -3.56
C MET A 74 -4.03 0.82 -4.54
N THR A 75 -5.06 0.18 -3.99
CA THR A 75 -6.27 -0.23 -4.71
C THR A 75 -7.37 0.78 -4.39
N LEU A 76 -7.93 1.41 -5.43
CA LEU A 76 -9.01 2.38 -5.34
C LEU A 76 -10.27 1.83 -6.02
N ASP A 77 -11.35 1.70 -5.26
CA ASP A 77 -12.67 1.29 -5.73
C ASP A 77 -13.61 2.50 -5.65
N MET A 78 -14.26 2.86 -6.75
CA MET A 78 -15.10 4.06 -6.82
C MET A 78 -16.54 3.70 -7.17
N ARG A 79 -17.51 4.28 -6.44
CA ARG A 79 -18.92 4.29 -6.82
C ARG A 79 -19.24 5.64 -7.43
N ILE A 80 -19.77 5.64 -8.65
CA ILE A 80 -19.92 6.83 -9.48
C ILE A 80 -21.38 6.97 -9.91
N GLU A 81 -21.93 8.18 -9.83
CA GLU A 81 -23.26 8.51 -10.32
C GLU A 81 -23.15 9.56 -11.44
N ASN A 82 -23.87 9.31 -12.55
CA ASN A 82 -23.94 10.22 -13.71
C ASN A 82 -22.59 10.54 -14.39
N ALA A 83 -21.61 9.64 -14.28
CA ALA A 83 -20.34 9.71 -15.02
C ALA A 83 -19.81 8.31 -15.35
N THR A 84 -18.89 8.22 -16.31
CA THR A 84 -18.22 6.97 -16.71
C THR A 84 -16.70 7.10 -16.56
N PRO A 85 -16.03 6.19 -15.85
CA PRO A 85 -14.56 6.20 -15.73
C PRO A 85 -13.89 5.72 -17.03
N ASP A 86 -12.69 6.22 -17.31
CA ASP A 86 -11.81 5.79 -18.41
C ASP A 86 -10.95 4.56 -18.08
N VAL A 87 -11.15 3.97 -16.90
CA VAL A 87 -10.44 2.79 -16.38
C VAL A 87 -11.41 1.78 -15.80
N ASP A 88 -11.00 0.52 -15.78
CA ASP A 88 -11.71 -0.53 -15.03
C ASP A 88 -11.47 -0.34 -13.53
N LEU A 89 -12.55 -0.46 -12.74
CA LEU A 89 -12.53 -0.37 -11.28
C LEU A 89 -12.84 -1.74 -10.65
N PRO A 90 -12.22 -2.07 -9.50
CA PRO A 90 -11.23 -1.27 -8.77
C PRO A 90 -9.87 -1.21 -9.47
N ILE A 91 -9.17 -0.08 -9.38
CA ILE A 91 -7.85 0.11 -9.98
C ILE A 91 -6.75 -0.08 -8.93
N THR A 92 -5.72 -0.86 -9.24
CA THR A 92 -4.53 -1.03 -8.38
C THR A 92 -3.30 -0.44 -9.06
N ARG A 93 -2.60 0.47 -8.38
CA ARG A 93 -1.43 1.16 -8.94
C ARG A 93 -0.41 1.54 -7.86
N SER A 94 0.86 1.63 -8.25
CA SER A 94 1.94 2.17 -7.41
C SER A 94 2.23 3.64 -7.71
N PHE A 95 2.52 4.40 -6.65
CA PHE A 95 2.65 5.84 -6.63
C PHE A 95 4.04 6.25 -6.15
N GLY A 96 4.88 6.65 -7.11
CA GLY A 96 6.26 7.07 -6.83
C GLY A 96 6.37 8.26 -5.87
N PRO A 97 7.57 8.49 -5.31
CA PRO A 97 7.80 9.46 -4.26
C PRO A 97 7.49 10.88 -4.70
N ARG A 98 6.85 11.66 -3.81
CA ARG A 98 6.52 13.09 -4.02
C ARG A 98 5.82 13.39 -5.36
N ASN A 99 5.02 12.46 -5.87
CA ASN A 99 4.42 12.56 -7.20
C ASN A 99 2.91 12.74 -7.15
N ARG A 100 2.36 13.43 -8.17
CA ARG A 100 0.91 13.54 -8.40
C ARG A 100 0.53 12.74 -9.64
N THR A 101 -0.29 11.72 -9.47
CA THR A 101 -0.62 10.75 -10.52
C THR A 101 -2.11 10.75 -10.80
N ARG A 102 -2.52 10.97 -12.06
CA ARG A 102 -3.92 10.78 -12.46
C ARG A 102 -4.26 9.29 -12.45
N VAL A 103 -5.34 8.92 -11.78
CA VAL A 103 -5.80 7.53 -11.64
C VAL A 103 -7.06 7.23 -12.45
N ALA A 104 -7.90 8.23 -12.68
CA ALA A 104 -9.10 8.09 -13.51
C ALA A 104 -9.50 9.46 -14.10
N THR A 105 -10.23 9.41 -15.21
CA THR A 105 -11.04 10.50 -15.76
C THR A 105 -12.49 10.05 -15.76
N LEU A 106 -13.37 10.81 -15.13
CA LEU A 106 -14.80 10.59 -15.13
C LEU A 106 -15.43 11.52 -16.17
N SER A 107 -16.02 10.96 -17.22
CA SER A 107 -16.78 11.72 -18.23
C SER A 107 -18.24 11.79 -17.82
N LEU A 108 -18.81 12.99 -17.68
CA LEU A 108 -20.21 13.16 -17.32
C LEU A 108 -21.11 12.56 -18.41
N ILE A 109 -22.15 11.83 -18.00
CA ILE A 109 -23.11 11.22 -18.93
C ILE A 109 -24.14 12.28 -19.37
N ASP A 110 -24.70 13.00 -18.40
CA ASP A 110 -25.62 14.12 -18.62
C ASP A 110 -25.11 15.35 -17.84
N PRO A 111 -24.50 16.34 -18.52
CA PRO A 111 -23.95 17.54 -17.87
C PRO A 111 -24.99 18.41 -17.15
N ASP A 112 -26.27 18.28 -17.48
CA ASP A 112 -27.36 19.07 -16.89
C ASP A 112 -27.89 18.45 -15.59
N ARG A 113 -27.45 17.24 -15.24
CA ARG A 113 -27.77 16.54 -13.99
C ARG A 113 -26.61 16.61 -13.00
N GLY A 114 -26.95 16.59 -11.71
CA GLY A 114 -25.97 16.39 -10.64
C GLY A 114 -25.19 15.09 -10.82
N TRP A 115 -23.92 15.09 -10.41
CA TRP A 115 -23.04 13.93 -10.43
C TRP A 115 -22.32 13.81 -9.09
N SER A 116 -21.90 12.60 -8.75
CA SER A 116 -21.20 12.32 -7.50
C SER A 116 -20.26 11.13 -7.67
N PHE A 117 -19.26 11.05 -6.81
CA PHE A 117 -18.56 9.80 -6.58
C PHE A 117 -18.15 9.65 -5.11
N SER A 118 -18.00 8.40 -4.70
CA SER A 118 -17.43 7.98 -3.43
C SER A 118 -16.38 6.91 -3.69
N PHE A 119 -15.50 6.67 -2.73
CA PHE A 119 -14.49 5.62 -2.88
C PHE A 119 -14.25 4.84 -1.59
N ASP A 120 -13.81 3.61 -1.79
CA ASP A 120 -13.17 2.73 -0.82
C ASP A 120 -11.71 2.52 -1.27
N MET A 121 -10.76 2.47 -0.34
CA MET A 121 -9.37 2.17 -0.69
C MET A 121 -8.68 1.23 0.29
N LYS A 122 -7.61 0.60 -0.19
CA LYS A 122 -6.57 -0.06 0.61
C LYS A 122 -5.22 0.33 0.04
N TRP A 123 -4.21 0.45 0.90
CA TRP A 123 -2.84 0.72 0.44
C TRP A 123 -1.79 -0.03 1.25
N MET A 124 -0.58 -0.14 0.71
CA MET A 124 0.59 -0.76 1.33
C MET A 124 1.87 -0.07 0.88
N TYR A 125 2.92 -0.14 1.70
CA TYR A 125 4.25 0.34 1.35
C TYR A 125 4.85 -0.41 0.15
N GLY A 126 5.59 0.31 -0.70
CA GLY A 126 6.31 -0.26 -1.83
C GLY A 126 5.51 -0.38 -3.13
N SER A 127 6.17 -0.90 -4.16
CA SER A 127 5.65 -1.05 -5.52
C SER A 127 5.20 -2.48 -5.79
N ILE A 128 4.05 -2.67 -6.43
CA ILE A 128 3.60 -4.00 -6.89
C ILE A 128 4.41 -4.49 -8.09
N THR A 129 5.12 -3.59 -8.77
CA THR A 129 6.00 -3.91 -9.90
C THR A 129 7.48 -3.91 -9.49
N ALA A 130 7.78 -3.90 -8.19
CA ALA A 130 9.16 -3.95 -7.70
C ALA A 130 9.88 -5.21 -8.23
N VAL A 131 11.07 -5.00 -8.80
CA VAL A 131 11.95 -6.09 -9.25
C VAL A 131 13.05 -6.29 -8.22
N HIS A 132 13.04 -7.45 -7.57
CA HIS A 132 14.04 -7.79 -6.56
C HIS A 132 15.36 -8.22 -7.20
N ASP A 133 16.47 -7.63 -6.73
CA ASP A 133 17.81 -8.10 -7.07
C ASP A 133 18.11 -9.40 -6.31
N ARG A 134 18.19 -10.51 -7.06
CA ARG A 134 18.49 -11.85 -6.51
C ARG A 134 19.95 -12.03 -6.11
N GLY A 135 20.84 -11.11 -6.50
CA GLY A 135 22.25 -11.11 -6.09
C GLY A 135 22.47 -10.53 -4.70
N ILE A 136 21.49 -9.80 -4.14
CA ILE A 136 21.59 -9.19 -2.82
C ILE A 136 21.17 -10.19 -1.74
N SER A 137 22.12 -10.57 -0.89
CA SER A 137 21.84 -11.31 0.34
C SER A 137 21.66 -10.37 1.52
N TYR A 138 20.53 -10.48 2.19
CA TYR A 138 20.25 -9.73 3.42
C TYR A 138 20.97 -10.39 4.59
N ARG A 139 21.42 -9.58 5.55
CA ARG A 139 21.89 -10.10 6.83
C ARG A 139 20.69 -10.51 7.69
N LEU A 140 20.91 -11.44 8.61
CA LEU A 140 19.94 -11.69 9.66
C LEU A 140 19.87 -10.47 10.60
N PRO A 141 18.70 -10.15 11.17
CA PRO A 141 18.46 -8.92 11.92
C PRO A 141 19.02 -8.98 13.36
N TYR A 142 20.14 -9.66 13.55
CA TYR A 142 20.83 -9.82 14.83
C TYR A 142 22.34 -9.95 14.61
N ARG A 143 23.13 -9.96 15.70
CA ARG A 143 24.60 -9.95 15.63
C ARG A 143 25.13 -11.11 14.79
N ARG A 144 26.12 -10.81 13.93
CA ARG A 144 26.80 -11.82 13.10
C ARG A 144 27.41 -12.90 13.99
N GLY A 145 27.16 -14.17 13.64
CA GLY A 145 27.64 -15.33 14.38
C GLY A 145 26.74 -15.75 15.55
N ALA A 146 25.68 -14.99 15.84
CA ALA A 146 24.62 -15.48 16.72
C ALA A 146 23.69 -16.43 15.94
N GLU A 147 23.07 -17.34 16.68
CA GLU A 147 22.10 -18.30 16.16
C GLU A 147 20.89 -18.34 17.09
N TYR A 148 19.70 -18.33 16.51
CA TYR A 148 18.42 -18.39 17.23
C TYR A 148 17.50 -19.39 16.53
N LEU A 149 16.71 -20.10 17.32
CA LEU A 149 15.73 -21.05 16.79
C LEU A 149 14.64 -20.29 16.03
N VAL A 150 14.21 -20.82 14.88
CA VAL A 150 12.99 -20.35 14.22
C VAL A 150 11.82 -20.99 14.93
N GLY A 151 11.09 -20.20 15.71
CA GLY A 151 9.89 -20.64 16.41
C GLY A 151 8.70 -20.81 15.45
N GLN A 152 8.58 -19.91 14.47
CA GLN A 152 7.54 -19.98 13.44
C GLN A 152 8.04 -19.49 12.08
N GLY A 153 7.90 -20.34 11.06
CA GLY A 153 8.27 -20.01 9.67
C GLY A 153 7.15 -19.33 8.88
N ALA A 154 7.47 -18.95 7.63
CA ALA A 154 6.49 -18.43 6.69
C ALA A 154 5.40 -19.45 6.38
N TYR A 155 4.18 -18.98 6.13
CA TYR A 155 3.02 -19.84 5.87
C TYR A 155 2.69 -20.85 6.99
N GLY A 156 3.10 -20.55 8.22
CA GLY A 156 2.82 -21.38 9.40
C GLY A 156 1.32 -21.54 9.66
N GLY A 157 0.92 -22.67 10.23
CA GLY A 157 -0.49 -23.06 10.40
C GLY A 157 -1.28 -22.28 11.45
N THR A 158 -0.63 -21.48 12.29
CA THR A 158 -1.27 -20.70 13.37
C THR A 158 -1.50 -19.25 12.94
N THR A 159 -0.48 -18.40 13.06
CA THR A 159 -0.58 -16.94 12.86
C THR A 159 0.04 -16.46 11.55
N HIS A 160 0.87 -17.27 10.87
CA HIS A 160 1.52 -16.93 9.60
C HIS A 160 0.77 -17.46 8.37
N GLN A 161 -0.55 -17.68 8.47
CA GLN A 161 -1.33 -18.17 7.33
C GLN A 161 -1.33 -17.14 6.20
N GLY A 162 -0.70 -17.48 5.08
CA GLY A 162 -0.58 -16.59 3.92
C GLY A 162 0.44 -15.45 4.08
N ILE A 163 1.31 -15.49 5.10
CA ILE A 163 2.25 -14.40 5.40
C ILE A 163 3.70 -14.85 5.22
N HIS A 164 4.50 -13.97 4.62
CA HIS A 164 5.95 -14.09 4.49
C HIS A 164 6.69 -13.53 5.72
N ALA A 165 6.55 -14.19 6.87
CA ALA A 165 7.18 -13.79 8.12
C ALA A 165 7.96 -14.95 8.77
N ILE A 166 8.98 -14.62 9.56
CA ILE A 166 9.78 -15.57 10.33
C ILE A 166 9.90 -15.03 11.75
N ASP A 167 9.54 -15.86 12.72
CA ASP A 167 9.72 -15.54 14.14
C ASP A 167 10.90 -16.33 14.69
N TRP A 168 11.79 -15.61 15.38
CA TRP A 168 12.95 -16.18 16.05
C TRP A 168 12.74 -16.17 17.56
N ASP A 169 13.07 -17.28 18.21
CA ASP A 169 13.09 -17.39 19.66
C ASP A 169 14.40 -16.81 20.18
N MET A 170 14.33 -15.60 20.72
CA MET A 170 15.48 -14.85 21.23
C MET A 170 15.25 -14.35 22.66
N PRO A 171 16.30 -14.29 23.51
CA PRO A 171 16.20 -13.70 24.84
C PRO A 171 15.75 -12.24 24.81
N GLU A 172 15.00 -11.80 25.81
CA GLU A 172 14.65 -10.40 25.99
C GLU A 172 15.91 -9.53 26.11
N GLY A 173 15.87 -8.34 25.50
CA GLY A 173 17.03 -7.44 25.41
C GLY A 173 18.03 -7.78 24.30
N THR A 174 17.77 -8.81 23.49
CA THR A 174 18.55 -9.07 22.27
C THR A 174 18.46 -7.88 21.32
N GLU A 175 19.62 -7.43 20.83
CA GLU A 175 19.70 -6.31 19.90
C GLU A 175 19.18 -6.68 18.52
N VAL A 176 18.24 -5.89 17.99
CA VAL A 176 17.75 -6.00 16.62
C VAL A 176 18.56 -5.07 15.73
N LEU A 177 19.23 -5.64 14.74
CA LEU A 177 20.12 -4.92 13.83
C LEU A 177 19.47 -4.74 12.46
N ALA A 178 19.82 -3.65 11.77
CA ALA A 178 19.42 -3.45 10.39
C ALA A 178 20.01 -4.57 9.49
N ALA A 179 19.14 -5.30 8.80
CA ALA A 179 19.52 -6.36 7.87
C ALA A 179 20.28 -5.83 6.63
N ARG A 180 20.02 -4.57 6.27
CA ARG A 180 20.67 -3.80 5.21
C ARG A 180 20.52 -2.29 5.47
N ASP A 181 21.24 -1.49 4.70
CA ASP A 181 21.07 -0.04 4.70
C ASP A 181 19.65 0.34 4.22
N GLY A 182 19.10 1.40 4.81
CA GLY A 182 17.75 1.88 4.53
C GLY A 182 17.38 3.09 5.36
N ILE A 183 16.14 3.54 5.19
CA ILE A 183 15.54 4.65 5.94
C ILE A 183 14.33 4.08 6.66
N VAL A 184 14.17 4.39 7.95
CA VAL A 184 12.96 4.07 8.72
C VAL A 184 11.84 5.01 8.26
N ILE A 185 10.71 4.44 7.86
CA ILE A 185 9.60 5.20 7.27
C ILE A 185 8.35 5.28 8.17
N ASP A 186 8.30 4.47 9.22
CA ASP A 186 7.19 4.35 10.17
C ASP A 186 7.72 3.82 11.52
N LEU A 187 7.05 4.15 12.63
CA LEU A 187 7.44 3.76 14.00
C LEU A 187 6.24 3.23 14.81
#